data_AF-A0A2V7J2J0-F1
#
_entry.id   AF-A0A2V7J2J0-F1
#
_cell.length_a   1.000
_cell.length_b   1.000
_cell.length_c   1.000
_cell.angle_alpha   90.00
_cell.angle_beta   90.00
_cell.angle_gamma   90.00
#
_symmetry.space_group_name_H-M   'P 1'
#
loop_
_entity.id
_entity.type
_entity.pdbx_description
1 polymer ?
#
loop_
_entity_poly.entity_id
_entity_poly.type
_entity_poly.pdbx_seq_one_letter_code
_entity_poly.pdbx_strand_id
1 'polypeptide(L)'
;MLAGCPRLAPLVPRPLAAGNRDSAVVWAGATQPTSHMAIRFRWKYQDDQKRWGGRGQARIAPPDSLRFDYVGPLGLGAGAAAVVGDSTIWADPEQNFRSLVPAVRMLWAGLGIVRSPRADAA
;
A
#
# COMPACT_ATOMS: atom_id res chain seq x y z
N MET A 1 -24.92 5.94 48.11
CA MET A 1 -23.66 6.48 47.55
C MET A 1 -23.55 5.95 46.12
N LEU A 2 -23.72 6.82 45.12
CA LEU A 2 -23.53 6.48 43.70
C LEU A 2 -22.05 6.69 43.35
N ALA A 3 -21.35 5.62 43.03
CA ALA A 3 -19.97 5.67 42.57
C ALA A 3 -19.91 6.27 41.16
N GLY A 4 -19.23 7.42 41.01
CA GLY A 4 -19.03 8.07 39.72
C GLY A 4 -18.10 7.23 38.85
N CYS A 5 -18.53 6.92 37.62
CA CYS A 5 -17.68 6.26 36.63
C CYS A 5 -16.44 7.14 36.35
N PRO A 6 -15.21 6.58 36.41
CA PRO A 6 -14.02 7.33 36.04
C PRO A 6 -14.10 7.67 34.54
N ARG A 7 -13.99 8.96 34.23
CA ARG A 7 -13.94 9.46 32.85
C ARG A 7 -12.60 9.05 32.25
N LEU A 8 -12.62 8.03 31.38
CA LEU A 8 -11.42 7.62 30.63
C LEU A 8 -10.94 8.81 29.79
N ALA A 9 -9.67 9.17 29.94
CA ALA A 9 -9.05 10.19 29.11
C ALA A 9 -9.12 9.73 27.63
N PRO A 10 -9.33 10.66 26.67
CA PRO A 10 -9.31 10.32 25.25
C PRO A 10 -8.00 9.61 24.90
N LEU A 11 -8.09 8.50 24.16
CA LEU A 11 -6.93 7.85 23.55
C LEU A 11 -6.40 8.76 22.45
N VAL A 12 -5.69 9.83 22.83
CA VAL A 12 -4.96 10.66 21.88
C VAL A 12 -3.73 9.85 21.47
N PRO A 13 -3.56 9.52 20.17
CA PRO A 13 -2.34 8.87 19.71
C PRO A 13 -1.19 9.81 20.06
N ARG A 14 -0.28 9.40 20.96
CA ARG A 14 0.97 10.11 21.15
C ARG A 14 1.79 9.87 19.88
N PRO A 15 2.12 10.92 19.10
CA PRO A 15 2.95 10.73 17.93
C PRO A 15 4.29 10.14 18.38
N LEU A 16 4.73 9.10 17.67
CA LEU A 16 6.09 8.59 17.83
C LEU A 16 7.07 9.71 17.46
N ALA A 17 8.21 9.77 18.15
CA ALA A 17 9.29 10.65 17.74
C ALA A 17 9.67 10.33 16.28
N ALA A 18 9.95 11.37 15.49
CA ALA A 18 10.41 11.19 14.12
C ALA A 18 11.66 10.30 14.10
N GLY A 19 11.63 9.24 13.30
CA GLY A 19 12.77 8.34 13.13
C GLY A 19 13.85 8.98 12.24
N ASN A 20 15.11 8.58 12.44
CA ASN A 20 16.20 8.99 11.54
C ASN A 20 15.98 8.42 10.13
N ARG A 21 16.18 9.25 9.10
CA ARG A 21 16.10 8.87 7.69
C ARG A 21 17.01 7.68 7.36
N ASP A 22 18.24 7.67 7.87
CA ASP A 22 19.19 6.58 7.57
C ASP A 22 18.68 5.24 8.10
N SER A 23 18.05 5.24 9.28
CA SER A 23 17.41 4.05 9.83
C SER A 23 16.24 3.59 8.95
N ALA A 24 15.41 4.52 8.47
CA ALA A 24 14.32 4.20 7.56
C ALA A 24 14.81 3.64 6.22
N VAL A 25 15.94 4.13 5.69
CA VAL A 25 16.59 3.58 4.49
C VAL A 25 17.01 2.13 4.72
N VAL A 26 17.67 1.84 5.85
CA VAL A 26 18.11 0.48 6.22
C VAL A 26 16.90 -0.47 6.36
N TRP A 27 15.85 -0.05 7.06
CA TRP A 27 14.65 -0.87 7.23
C TRP A 27 13.92 -1.12 5.92
N ALA A 28 13.80 -0.10 5.06
CA ALA A 28 13.20 -0.26 3.74
C ALA A 28 14.00 -1.26 2.87
N GLY A 29 15.34 -1.18 2.91
CA GLY A 29 16.24 -2.10 2.22
C GLY A 29 16.00 -3.57 2.59
N ALA A 30 15.72 -3.85 3.86
CA ALA A 30 15.43 -5.21 4.34
C ALA A 30 14.13 -5.82 3.77
N THR A 31 13.25 -5.00 3.18
CA THR A 31 11.99 -5.47 2.58
C THR A 31 12.06 -5.59 1.05
N GLN A 32 13.19 -5.20 0.44
CA GLN A 32 13.26 -5.17 -1.01
C GLN A 32 13.33 -6.58 -1.62
N PRO A 33 12.56 -6.84 -2.68
CA PRO A 33 12.60 -8.10 -3.41
C PRO A 33 13.95 -8.23 -4.11
N THR A 34 14.67 -9.32 -3.85
CA THR A 34 15.99 -9.61 -4.44
C THR A 34 15.92 -10.55 -5.65
N SER A 35 14.75 -11.13 -5.92
CA SER A 35 14.51 -12.03 -7.03
C SER A 35 13.12 -11.82 -7.64
N HIS A 36 12.93 -12.33 -8.85
CA HIS A 36 11.61 -12.32 -9.48
C HIS A 36 10.62 -13.16 -8.67
N MET A 37 9.44 -12.62 -8.40
CA MET A 37 8.42 -13.32 -7.62
C MET A 37 7.01 -12.98 -8.06
N ALA A 38 6.06 -13.86 -7.75
CA ALA A 38 4.65 -13.64 -7.96
C ALA A 38 3.87 -13.85 -6.65
N ILE A 39 3.09 -12.85 -6.26
CA ILE A 39 2.27 -12.86 -5.05
C ILE A 39 0.81 -12.88 -5.50
N ARG A 40 0.07 -13.91 -5.10
CA ARG A 40 -1.39 -13.98 -5.29
C ARG A 40 -2.08 -13.67 -3.96
N PHE A 41 -3.06 -12.80 -3.99
CA PHE A 41 -3.70 -12.33 -2.76
C PHE A 41 -5.17 -11.95 -2.97
N ARG A 42 -5.87 -11.78 -1.86
CA ARG A 42 -7.18 -11.12 -1.80
C ARG A 42 -6.98 -9.73 -1.25
N TRP A 43 -7.65 -8.74 -1.81
CA TRP A 43 -7.52 -7.35 -1.39
C TRP A 43 -8.88 -6.79 -0.98
N LYS A 44 -8.81 -5.76 -0.14
CA LYS A 44 -9.95 -4.93 0.26
C LYS A 44 -9.46 -3.49 0.29
N TYR A 45 -10.20 -2.60 -0.39
CA TYR A 45 -10.00 -1.17 -0.36
C TYR A 45 -11.23 -0.52 0.25
N GLN A 46 -11.02 0.43 1.15
CA GLN A 46 -12.10 1.15 1.80
C GLN A 46 -11.68 2.59 2.07
N ASP A 47 -12.46 3.53 1.59
CA ASP A 47 -12.43 4.94 2.00
C ASP A 47 -13.83 5.37 2.48
N ASP A 48 -14.07 6.68 2.56
CA ASP A 48 -15.35 7.27 2.97
C ASP A 48 -16.46 7.09 1.92
N GLN A 49 -16.11 6.93 0.65
CA GLN A 49 -17.04 6.85 -0.48
C GLN A 49 -17.24 5.42 -1.00
N LYS A 50 -16.23 4.56 -0.87
CA LYS A 50 -16.12 3.30 -1.59
C LYS A 50 -15.66 2.18 -0.67
N ARG A 51 -16.27 1.01 -0.85
CA ARG A 51 -15.81 -0.27 -0.33
C ARG A 51 -15.71 -1.24 -1.48
N TRP A 52 -14.50 -1.69 -1.75
CA TRP A 52 -14.25 -2.64 -2.82
C TRP A 52 -13.27 -3.72 -2.35
N GLY A 53 -13.17 -4.79 -3.11
CA GLY A 53 -12.34 -5.94 -2.77
C GLY A 53 -12.27 -6.90 -3.93
N GLY A 54 -11.41 -7.90 -3.83
CA GLY A 54 -11.24 -8.81 -4.95
C GLY A 54 -10.06 -9.73 -4.80
N ARG A 55 -9.61 -10.23 -5.94
CA ARG A 55 -8.37 -11.01 -6.07
C ARG A 55 -7.36 -10.18 -6.85
N GLY A 56 -6.09 -10.36 -6.50
CA GLY A 56 -4.98 -9.69 -7.15
C GLY A 56 -3.81 -10.64 -7.35
N GLN A 57 -3.00 -10.34 -8.36
CA GLN A 57 -1.70 -10.94 -8.54
C GLN A 57 -0.68 -9.81 -8.80
N ALA A 58 0.37 -9.78 -8.00
CA ALA A 58 1.54 -8.96 -8.21
C ALA A 58 2.65 -9.83 -8.79
N ARG A 59 3.26 -9.42 -9.90
CA ARG A 59 4.51 -9.99 -10.42
C ARG A 59 5.59 -8.94 -10.29
N ILE A 60 6.61 -9.24 -9.51
CA ILE A 60 7.67 -8.31 -9.14
C ILE A 60 8.94 -8.72 -9.89
N ALA A 61 9.57 -7.74 -10.53
CA ALA A 61 10.89 -7.83 -11.11
C ALA A 61 11.79 -6.82 -10.39
N PRO A 62 12.82 -7.26 -9.65
CA PRO A 62 13.79 -6.36 -9.05
C PRO A 62 14.43 -5.44 -10.10
N PRO A 63 14.88 -4.24 -9.69
CA PRO A 63 14.85 -3.73 -8.33
C PRO A 63 13.50 -3.15 -7.89
N ASP A 64 12.65 -2.72 -8.82
CA ASP A 64 11.49 -1.88 -8.48
C ASP A 64 10.36 -1.91 -9.51
N SER A 65 10.30 -2.94 -10.34
CA SER A 65 9.26 -3.12 -11.34
C SER A 65 8.17 -4.07 -10.84
N LEU A 66 6.91 -3.71 -11.10
CA LEU A 66 5.74 -4.45 -10.66
C LEU A 66 4.69 -4.48 -11.77
N ARG A 67 4.20 -5.66 -12.10
CA ARG A 67 2.91 -5.83 -12.77
C ARG A 67 1.85 -6.23 -11.74
N PHE A 68 0.75 -5.50 -11.70
CA PHE A 68 -0.38 -5.76 -10.83
C PHE A 68 -1.62 -6.06 -11.67
N ASP A 69 -2.14 -7.28 -11.58
CA ASP A 69 -3.39 -7.68 -12.21
C ASP A 69 -4.46 -7.84 -11.12
N TYR A 70 -5.66 -7.31 -11.31
CA TYR A 70 -6.74 -7.38 -10.32
C TYR A 70 -8.10 -7.67 -10.95
N VAL A 71 -8.96 -8.29 -10.13
CA VAL A 71 -10.36 -8.53 -10.44
C VAL A 71 -11.20 -8.29 -9.21
N GLY A 72 -12.29 -7.54 -9.36
CA GLY A 72 -13.25 -7.25 -8.32
C GLY A 72 -14.17 -8.44 -7.99
N PRO A 73 -15.16 -8.22 -7.10
CA PRO A 73 -16.09 -9.25 -6.67
C PRO A 73 -16.94 -9.70 -7.84
N LEU A 74 -17.25 -11.00 -7.89
CA LEU A 74 -18.09 -11.60 -8.94
C LEU A 74 -17.56 -11.37 -10.38
N GLY A 75 -16.28 -11.03 -10.56
CA GLY A 75 -15.69 -10.75 -11.86
C GLY A 75 -15.96 -9.33 -12.39
N LEU A 76 -16.66 -8.49 -11.62
CA LEU A 76 -17.00 -7.13 -12.01
C LEU A 76 -15.84 -6.18 -11.70
N GLY A 77 -15.35 -5.50 -12.74
CA GLY A 77 -14.20 -4.60 -12.67
C GLY A 77 -12.89 -5.39 -12.60
N ALA A 78 -12.22 -5.51 -13.73
CA ALA A 78 -10.88 -6.07 -13.82
C ALA A 78 -9.93 -5.05 -14.44
N GLY A 79 -8.65 -5.27 -14.23
CA GLY A 79 -7.63 -4.47 -14.88
C GLY A 79 -6.24 -4.95 -14.57
N ALA A 80 -5.28 -4.29 -15.18
CA ALA A 80 -3.87 -4.51 -14.93
C ALA A 80 -3.11 -3.20 -15.00
N ALA A 81 -1.98 -3.14 -14.30
CA ALA A 81 -1.07 -2.01 -14.33
C ALA A 81 0.37 -2.47 -14.27
N ALA A 82 1.27 -1.69 -14.89
CA ALA A 82 2.71 -1.81 -14.79
C ALA A 82 3.26 -0.55 -14.12
N VAL A 83 4.08 -0.76 -13.10
CA VAL A 83 4.64 0.27 -12.23
C VAL A 83 6.16 0.09 -12.21
N VAL A 84 6.89 1.19 -12.29
CA VAL A 84 8.34 1.24 -12.07
C VAL A 84 8.60 2.30 -11.02
N GLY A 85 9.23 1.90 -9.93
CA GLY A 85 9.49 2.80 -8.82
C GLY A 85 8.19 3.32 -8.18
N ASP A 86 8.02 4.64 -8.22
CA ASP A 86 6.82 5.35 -7.73
C ASP A 86 5.86 5.74 -8.88
N SER A 87 6.10 5.28 -10.11
CA SER A 87 5.42 5.74 -11.32
C SER A 87 4.65 4.61 -12.00
N THR A 88 3.40 4.89 -12.38
CA THR A 88 2.61 4.01 -13.25
C THR A 88 3.02 4.27 -14.70
N ILE A 89 3.57 3.27 -15.37
CA ILE A 89 3.96 3.34 -16.78
C ILE A 89 2.78 2.98 -17.69
N TRP A 90 1.91 2.09 -17.21
CA TRP A 90 0.72 1.65 -17.92
C TRP A 90 -0.34 1.18 -16.93
N ALA A 91 -1.61 1.45 -17.24
CA ALA A 91 -2.74 0.87 -16.54
C ALA A 91 -3.95 0.75 -17.48
N ASP A 92 -4.66 -0.35 -17.38
CA ASP A 92 -5.84 -0.65 -18.18
C ASP A 92 -6.93 -1.35 -17.35
N PRO A 93 -8.13 -0.77 -17.20
CA PRO A 93 -8.45 0.62 -17.47
C PRO A 93 -7.78 1.55 -16.46
N GLU A 94 -7.11 2.61 -16.91
CA GLU A 94 -6.35 3.53 -16.04
C GLU A 94 -7.19 4.12 -14.89
N GLN A 95 -8.41 4.57 -15.22
CA GLN A 95 -9.35 5.14 -14.25
C GLN A 95 -9.74 4.16 -13.13
N ASN A 96 -9.89 2.88 -13.44
CA ASN A 96 -10.19 1.86 -12.44
C ASN A 96 -8.99 1.64 -11.52
N PHE A 97 -7.78 1.58 -12.09
CA PHE A 97 -6.56 1.41 -11.31
C PHE A 97 -6.32 2.60 -10.38
N ARG A 98 -6.39 3.85 -10.88
CA ARG A 98 -6.21 5.06 -10.06
C ARG A 98 -7.24 5.19 -8.94
N SER A 99 -8.48 4.73 -9.17
CA SER A 99 -9.50 4.72 -8.11
C SER A 99 -9.25 3.66 -7.03
N LEU A 100 -8.51 2.59 -7.31
CA LEU A 100 -8.20 1.51 -6.37
C LEU A 100 -6.87 1.70 -5.66
N VAL A 101 -5.90 2.25 -6.38
CA VAL A 101 -4.54 2.53 -5.92
C VAL A 101 -4.32 4.03 -6.04
N PRO A 102 -4.76 4.81 -5.04
CA PRO A 102 -4.63 6.28 -5.08
C PRO A 102 -3.16 6.73 -5.04
N ALA A 103 -2.27 5.90 -4.47
CA ALA A 103 -0.83 6.14 -4.46
C ALA A 103 -0.05 4.83 -4.67
N VAL A 104 0.90 4.83 -5.59
CA VAL A 104 1.78 3.68 -5.89
C VAL A 104 2.54 3.19 -4.65
N ARG A 105 2.97 4.09 -3.75
CA ARG A 105 3.61 3.69 -2.49
C ARG A 105 2.70 2.83 -1.61
N MET A 106 1.39 3.09 -1.60
CA MET A 106 0.44 2.27 -0.84
C MET A 106 0.33 0.86 -1.42
N LEU A 107 0.42 0.72 -2.76
CA LEU A 107 0.44 -0.59 -3.40
C LEU A 107 1.66 -1.40 -2.97
N TRP A 108 2.86 -0.82 -3.04
CA TRP A 108 4.08 -1.48 -2.54
C TRP A 108 3.96 -1.84 -1.06
N ALA A 109 3.48 -0.92 -0.22
CA ALA A 109 3.29 -1.17 1.21
C ALA A 109 2.27 -2.30 1.48
N GLY A 110 1.19 -2.36 0.71
CA GLY A 110 0.21 -3.45 0.77
C GLY A 110 0.78 -4.82 0.40
N LEU A 111 1.89 -4.85 -0.35
CA LEU A 111 2.67 -6.06 -0.67
C LEU A 111 3.78 -6.33 0.36
N GLY A 112 3.89 -5.53 1.41
CA GLY A 112 4.94 -5.64 2.43
C GLY A 112 6.29 -5.05 2.01
N ILE A 113 6.34 -4.28 0.92
CA ILE A 113 7.56 -3.70 0.37
C ILE A 113 7.58 -2.20 0.70
N VAL A 114 8.49 -1.81 1.57
CA VAL A 114 8.60 -0.42 2.03
C VAL A 114 9.48 0.36 1.05
N ARG A 115 8.96 1.49 0.54
CA ARG A 115 9.74 2.42 -0.26
C ARG A 115 10.50 3.36 0.68
N SER A 116 11.80 3.54 0.41
CA SER A 116 12.62 4.50 1.15
C SER A 116 12.04 5.92 1.03
N PRO A 117 12.11 6.75 2.09
CA PRO A 117 11.78 8.16 1.99
C PRO A 117 12.59 8.86 0.90
N ARG A 118 11.96 9.79 0.18
CA ARG A 118 12.69 10.63 -0.78
C ARG A 118 13.75 11.47 -0.04
N ALA A 119 14.76 11.92 -0.77
CA ALA A 119 15.85 12.70 -0.17
C ALA A 119 15.39 14.02 0.45
N ASP A 120 14.28 14.56 -0.04
CA ASP A 120 13.64 15.81 0.37
C ASP A 120 12.49 15.60 1.38
N ALA A 121 12.25 14.37 1.83
CA ALA A 121 11.25 14.11 2.85
C ALA A 121 11.78 14.59 4.22
N ALA A 122 11.28 15.75 4.66
CA ALA A 122 11.58 16.38 5.95
C ALA A 122 10.84 15.70 7.12
#